data_AF-A0A194R065-F1
#
_entry.id   AF-A0A194R065-F1
#
_cell.length_a   1.000
_cell.length_b   1.000
_cell.length_c   1.000
_cell.angle_alpha   90.00
_cell.angle_beta   90.00
_cell.angle_gamma   90.00
#
_symmetry.space_group_name_H-M   'P 1'
#
loop_
_entity.id
_entity.type
_entity.pdbx_description
1 polymer ?
#
loop_
_entity_poly.entity_id
_entity_poly.type
_entity_poly.pdbx_seq_one_letter_code
_entity_poly.pdbx_strand_id
1 'polypeptide(L)'
;MLKICRILLFILVVFALYRFVYSYEPIQRTIKISDVKDEKERESFEHYLYQGYWKNKQIWAPQWIETWREGKIHVPTWKRIWALKTIQEWEKELAPPPAWLNNVRGPLAVELPH
;
A
#
# COMPACT_ATOMS: atom_id res chain seq x y z
N MET A 1 0.00 -61.79 20.03
CA MET A 1 -0.78 -60.66 19.44
C MET A 1 -0.50 -59.30 20.08
N LEU A 2 -0.35 -59.19 21.42
CA LEU A 2 -0.11 -57.90 22.11
C LEU A 2 1.13 -57.09 21.68
N LYS A 3 2.22 -57.76 21.26
CA LYS A 3 3.46 -57.06 20.82
C LYS A 3 3.28 -56.28 19.51
N ILE A 4 2.47 -56.80 18.60
CA ILE A 4 2.22 -56.19 17.29
C ILE A 4 1.34 -54.93 17.45
N CYS A 5 0.34 -54.96 18.34
CA CYS A 5 -0.46 -53.77 18.66
C CYS A 5 0.38 -52.63 19.26
N ARG A 6 1.38 -52.94 20.11
CA ARG A 6 2.26 -51.91 20.69
C ARG A 6 3.11 -51.20 19.63
N ILE A 7 3.60 -51.95 18.64
CA ILE A 7 4.39 -51.38 17.54
C ILE A 7 3.51 -50.50 16.64
N LEU A 8 2.29 -50.96 16.32
CA LEU A 8 1.33 -50.18 15.53
C LEU A 8 0.93 -48.87 16.23
N LEU A 9 0.68 -48.89 17.54
CA LEU A 9 0.39 -47.69 18.31
C LEU A 9 1.57 -46.71 18.30
N PHE A 10 2.80 -47.20 18.41
CA PHE A 10 3.99 -46.35 18.35
C PHE A 10 4.13 -45.67 16.98
N ILE A 11 3.90 -46.40 15.89
CA ILE A 11 3.94 -45.84 14.53
C ILE A 11 2.85 -44.78 14.34
N LEU A 12 1.64 -45.01 14.84
CA LEU A 12 0.55 -44.02 14.77
C LEU A 12 0.86 -42.75 15.55
N VAL A 13 1.49 -42.87 16.73
CA VAL A 13 1.92 -41.71 17.53
C VAL A 13 3.01 -40.92 16.80
N VAL A 14 4.01 -41.59 16.24
CA VAL A 14 5.07 -40.93 15.44
C VAL A 14 4.47 -40.24 14.21
N PHE A 15 3.52 -40.88 13.53
CA PHE A 15 2.84 -40.29 12.38
C PHE A 15 1.97 -39.09 12.74
N ALA A 16 1.30 -39.12 13.90
CA ALA A 16 0.53 -38.00 14.42
C ALA A 16 1.45 -36.81 14.79
N LEU A 17 2.58 -37.07 15.43
CA LEU A 17 3.58 -36.05 15.74
C LEU A 17 4.20 -35.45 14.47
N TYR A 18 4.52 -36.30 13.49
CA TYR A 18 5.00 -35.85 12.19
C TYR A 18 3.96 -34.93 11.52
N ARG A 19 2.69 -35.34 11.46
CA ARG A 19 1.64 -34.46 10.95
C ARG A 19 1.47 -33.17 11.74
N PHE A 20 1.58 -33.21 13.05
CA PHE A 20 1.49 -32.01 13.89
C PHE A 20 2.61 -31.02 13.61
N VAL A 21 3.84 -31.51 13.45
CA VAL A 21 5.02 -30.68 13.11
C VAL A 21 4.89 -30.09 11.71
N TYR A 22 4.42 -30.87 10.74
CA TYR A 22 4.28 -30.42 9.34
C TYR A 22 2.98 -29.65 9.05
N SER A 23 1.97 -29.74 9.93
CA SER A 23 0.73 -28.94 9.84
C SER A 23 0.89 -27.56 10.49
N TYR A 24 2.05 -27.24 11.06
CA TYR A 24 2.33 -25.93 11.58
C TYR A 24 2.62 -24.99 10.40
N GLU A 25 1.58 -24.60 9.67
CA GLU A 25 1.67 -23.40 8.87
C GLU A 25 1.94 -22.24 9.83
N PRO A 26 3.02 -21.45 9.64
CA PRO A 26 3.22 -20.27 10.44
C PRO A 26 2.00 -19.38 10.18
N ILE A 27 1.21 -19.13 11.22
CA ILE A 27 0.06 -18.22 11.18
C ILE A 27 0.60 -16.88 10.70
N GLN A 28 0.47 -16.60 9.40
CA GLN A 28 0.80 -15.31 8.81
C GLN A 28 -0.16 -14.30 9.41
N ARG A 29 0.32 -13.58 10.42
CA ARG A 29 -0.40 -12.45 10.99
C ARG A 29 -0.13 -11.29 10.07
N THR A 30 -1.04 -11.09 9.13
CA THR A 30 -1.08 -9.88 8.33
C THR A 30 -1.49 -8.74 9.26
N ILE A 31 -0.53 -7.88 9.63
CA ILE A 31 -0.84 -6.64 10.34
C ILE A 31 -1.28 -5.65 9.26
N LYS A 32 -2.54 -5.21 9.33
CA LYS A 32 -2.99 -4.07 8.55
C LYS A 32 -2.47 -2.80 9.22
N ILE A 33 -2.15 -1.78 8.44
CA ILE A 33 -1.75 -0.45 8.98
C ILE A 33 -2.81 0.10 9.95
N SER A 34 -4.09 -0.23 9.75
CA SER A 34 -5.19 0.11 10.65
C SER A 34 -5.11 -0.51 12.04
N ASP A 35 -4.32 -1.57 12.21
CA ASP A 35 -4.22 -2.33 13.47
C ASP A 35 -3.20 -1.70 14.43
N VAL A 36 -2.36 -0.78 13.93
CA VAL A 36 -1.42 0.02 14.71
C VAL A 36 -2.21 1.09 15.47
N LYS A 37 -2.40 0.88 16.77
CA LYS A 37 -3.17 1.80 17.64
C LYS A 37 -2.46 3.12 17.91
N ASP A 38 -1.12 3.14 17.84
CA ASP A 38 -0.34 4.35 18.07
C ASP A 38 -0.22 5.14 16.76
N GLU A 39 -0.74 6.36 16.76
CA GLU A 39 -0.78 7.24 15.60
C GLU A 39 0.64 7.61 15.13
N LYS A 40 1.58 7.78 16.07
CA LYS A 40 2.96 8.13 15.75
C LYS A 40 3.70 6.99 15.06
N GLU A 41 3.46 5.75 15.51
CA GLU A 41 4.02 4.57 14.85
C GLU A 41 3.40 4.38 13.47
N ARG A 42 2.08 4.61 13.33
CA ARG A 42 1.38 4.53 12.05
C ARG A 42 1.95 5.51 11.02
N GLU A 43 2.13 6.78 11.38
CA GLU A 43 2.74 7.79 10.51
C GLU A 43 4.17 7.41 10.11
N SER A 44 4.95 6.86 11.04
CA SER A 44 6.30 6.39 10.76
C SER A 44 6.29 5.21 9.78
N PHE A 45 5.40 4.23 9.96
CA PHE A 45 5.22 3.12 9.04
C PHE A 45 4.75 3.58 7.65
N GLU A 46 3.79 4.50 7.56
CA GLU A 46 3.35 5.08 6.29
C GLU A 46 4.50 5.78 5.57
N HIS A 47 5.37 6.50 6.29
CA HIS A 47 6.55 7.14 5.72
C HIS A 47 7.54 6.12 5.13
N TYR A 48 7.65 4.91 5.70
CA TYR A 48 8.52 3.87 5.16
C TYR A 48 7.88 3.09 4.00
N LEU A 49 6.57 2.91 4.03
CA LEU A 49 5.82 2.13 3.03
C LEU A 49 5.41 2.94 1.82
N TYR A 50 5.38 4.27 1.93
CA TYR A 50 5.05 5.16 0.83
C TYR A 50 6.18 6.15 0.58
N GLN A 51 6.72 6.12 -0.64
CA GLN A 51 7.57 7.18 -1.17
C GLN A 51 6.72 8.03 -2.10
N GLY A 52 6.92 9.33 -2.11
CA GLY A 52 6.20 10.20 -3.05
C GLY A 52 7.12 10.84 -4.06
N TYR A 53 6.54 11.22 -5.19
CA TYR A 53 7.21 12.04 -6.18
C TYR A 53 6.29 13.16 -6.66
N TRP A 54 6.89 14.26 -7.09
CA TRP A 54 6.14 15.34 -7.74
C TRP A 54 5.78 14.92 -9.16
N LYS A 55 4.48 14.86 -9.44
CA LYS A 55 3.98 14.54 -10.78
C LYS A 55 3.27 15.74 -11.37
N ASN A 56 3.57 16.00 -12.63
CA ASN A 56 2.84 16.97 -13.43
C ASN A 56 1.52 16.34 -13.86
N LYS A 57 0.41 16.95 -13.45
CA LYS A 57 -0.94 16.57 -13.86
C LYS A 57 -1.56 17.70 -14.66
N GLN A 58 -2.23 17.34 -15.75
CA GLN A 58 -2.95 18.29 -16.57
C GLN A 58 -4.41 18.30 -16.14
N ILE A 59 -4.89 19.46 -15.71
CA ILE A 59 -6.28 19.66 -15.35
C ILE A 59 -6.89 20.76 -16.21
N TRP A 60 -8.17 20.60 -16.56
CA TRP A 60 -8.93 21.70 -17.12
C TRP A 60 -9.33 22.63 -15.98
N ALA A 61 -8.88 23.87 -16.04
CA ALA A 61 -9.21 24.90 -15.06
C ALA A 61 -9.76 26.14 -15.76
N PRO A 62 -10.73 26.84 -15.16
CA PRO A 62 -11.20 28.10 -15.69
C PRO A 62 -10.11 29.18 -15.54
N GLN A 63 -9.83 29.90 -16.63
CA GLN A 63 -8.91 31.01 -16.66
C GLN A 63 -9.57 32.24 -17.29
N TRP A 64 -9.28 33.41 -16.75
CA TRP A 64 -9.65 34.69 -17.35
C TRP A 64 -8.56 35.10 -18.33
N ILE A 65 -8.96 35.36 -19.57
CA ILE A 65 -8.08 35.91 -20.60
C ILE A 65 -8.58 37.29 -21.01
N GLU A 66 -7.63 38.17 -21.29
CA GLU A 66 -7.91 39.45 -21.94
C GLU A 66 -8.09 39.22 -23.43
N THR A 67 -9.18 39.75 -23.98
CA THR A 67 -9.54 39.63 -25.39
C THR A 67 -9.96 40.99 -25.92
N TRP A 68 -9.61 41.27 -27.17
CA TRP A 68 -10.02 42.49 -27.85
C TRP A 68 -11.32 42.22 -28.59
N ARG A 69 -12.35 43.00 -28.29
CA ARG A 69 -13.60 42.94 -29.04
C ARG A 69 -13.47 43.87 -30.26
N GLU A 70 -13.61 43.31 -31.45
CA GLU A 70 -13.66 44.11 -32.67
C GLU A 70 -14.94 44.95 -32.71
N GLY A 71 -14.75 46.25 -32.94
CA GLY A 71 -15.78 47.27 -33.04
C GLY A 71 -15.18 48.53 -33.66
N LYS A 72 -15.89 49.66 -33.61
CA LYS A 72 -15.34 50.95 -34.09
C LYS A 72 -14.12 51.43 -33.30
N ILE A 73 -14.00 50.99 -32.05
CA ILE A 73 -12.87 51.20 -31.14
C ILE A 73 -12.58 49.85 -30.50
N HIS A 74 -11.30 49.48 -30.38
CA HIS A 74 -10.88 48.25 -29.71
C HIS A 74 -11.03 48.43 -28.20
N VAL A 75 -11.93 47.65 -27.58
CA VAL A 75 -12.16 47.68 -26.13
C VAL A 75 -11.62 46.39 -25.52
N PRO A 76 -10.77 46.45 -24.48
CA PRO A 76 -10.30 45.27 -23.77
C PRO A 76 -11.46 44.66 -22.98
N THR A 77 -11.66 43.35 -23.13
CA THR A 77 -12.73 42.60 -22.47
C THR A 77 -12.18 41.31 -21.90
N TRP A 78 -12.65 40.95 -20.70
CA TRP A 78 -12.25 39.72 -20.03
C TRP A 78 -13.23 38.59 -20.37
N LYS A 79 -12.70 37.47 -20.83
CA LYS A 79 -13.48 36.27 -21.12
C LYS A 79 -12.99 35.11 -20.27
N ARG A 80 -13.93 34.38 -19.66
CA ARG A 80 -13.62 33.14 -18.96
C ARG A 80 -13.59 32.00 -19.97
N ILE A 81 -12.46 31.32 -20.05
CA ILE A 81 -12.26 30.13 -20.87
C ILE A 81 -11.82 28.96 -20.00
N TRP A 82 -12.07 27.74 -20.44
CA TRP A 82 -11.41 26.56 -19.88
C TRP A 82 -10.09 26.39 -20.60
N ALA A 83 -9.00 26.28 -19.85
CA ALA A 83 -7.67 26.04 -20.38
C ALA A 83 -7.04 24.84 -19.68
N LEU A 84 -6.19 24.12 -20.41
CA LEU A 84 -5.40 23.04 -19.86
C LEU A 84 -4.25 23.64 -19.04
N LYS A 85 -4.21 23.33 -17.74
CA LYS A 85 -3.19 23.81 -16.82
C LYS A 85 -2.40 22.63 -16.29
N THR A 86 -1.07 22.73 -16.34
CA THR A 86 -0.18 21.80 -15.66
C THR A 86 -0.04 22.22 -14.20
N ILE A 87 -0.41 21.33 -13.29
CA ILE A 87 -0.19 21.47 -11.85
C ILE A 87 0.78 20.39 -11.38
N GLN A 88 1.57 20.69 -10.36
CA GLN A 88 2.37 19.69 -9.66
C GLN A 88 1.56 19.16 -8.47
N GLU A 89 1.29 17.87 -8.49
CA GLU A 89 0.62 17.15 -7.42
C GLU A 89 1.61 16.14 -6.82
N TRP A 90 1.64 16.02 -5.50
CA TRP A 90 2.44 15.00 -4.82
C TRP A 90 1.66 13.69 -4.85
N GLU A 91 2.17 12.71 -5.59
CA GLU A 91 1.55 11.39 -5.66
C GLU A 91 2.30 10.42 -4.73
N LYS A 92 1.56 9.70 -3.88
CA LYS A 92 2.11 8.64 -3.03
C LYS A 92 2.24 7.38 -3.89
N GLU A 93 3.43 6.82 -3.94
CA GLU A 93 3.72 5.52 -4.56
C GLU A 93 4.12 4.52 -3.47
N LEU A 94 3.73 3.26 -3.65
CA LEU A 94 4.12 2.17 -2.76
C LEU A 94 5.63 1.95 -2.87
N ALA A 95 6.35 2.22 -1.78
CA ALA A 95 7.76 1.92 -1.68
C ALA A 95 7.95 0.43 -1.36
N PRO A 96 9.02 -0.20 -1.88
CA PRO A 96 9.38 -1.53 -1.44
C PRO A 96 9.67 -1.49 0.07
N PRO A 97 9.18 -2.48 0.84
CA PRO A 97 9.40 -2.50 2.28
C PRO A 97 10.91 -2.53 2.57
N PRO A 98 11.37 -1.83 3.63
CA PRO A 98 12.78 -1.82 3.98
C PRO A 98 13.33 -3.23 4.24
N ALA A 99 14.57 -3.50 3.82
CA ALA A 99 15.18 -4.83 3.95
C ALA A 99 15.29 -5.33 5.41
N TRP A 100 15.30 -4.44 6.40
CA TRP A 100 15.28 -4.82 7.82
C TRP A 100 13.92 -5.39 8.26
N LEU A 101 12.84 -5.05 7.57
CA LEU A 101 11.50 -5.60 7.81
C LEU A 101 11.46 -7.10 7.46
N ASN A 102 12.23 -7.53 6.45
CA ASN A 102 12.38 -8.94 6.09
C ASN A 102 13.10 -9.78 7.16
N ASN A 103 13.90 -9.12 8.01
CA ASN A 103 14.70 -9.79 9.04
C ASN A 103 14.00 -9.84 10.41
N VAL A 104 12.81 -9.23 10.54
CA VAL A 104 11.97 -9.38 11.74
C VAL A 104 11.47 -10.81 11.75
N ARG A 105 12.10 -11.69 12.54
CA ARG A 105 11.65 -13.07 12.76
C ARG A 105 10.25 -13.05 13.36
N GLY A 106 9.26 -13.20 12.49
CA GLY A 106 7.84 -13.25 12.82
C GLY A 106 7.02 -13.37 11.54
N PRO A 107 5.81 -13.92 11.60
CA PRO A 107 4.99 -14.19 10.42
C PRO A 107 4.25 -12.93 9.96
N LEU A 108 4.97 -11.81 9.87
CA LEU A 108 4.46 -10.49 9.55
C LEU A 108 4.61 -10.25 8.05
N ALA A 109 3.67 -10.78 7.28
CA ALA A 109 3.46 -10.33 5.92
C ALA A 109 2.69 -9.01 5.99
N VAL A 110 3.33 -7.89 5.65
CA VAL A 110 2.61 -6.62 5.48
C VAL A 110 1.87 -6.72 4.15
N GLU A 111 0.55 -6.87 4.20
CA GLU A 111 -0.30 -6.74 3.00
C GLU A 111 -0.33 -5.26 2.61
N LEU A 112 0.37 -4.94 1.53
CA LEU A 112 0.29 -3.63 0.89
C LEU A 112 -1.10 -3.49 0.23
N PRO A 113 -1.81 -2.36 0.41
CA PRO A 113 -3.07 -2.16 -0.29
C PRO A 113 -2.82 -2.12 -1.81
N HIS A 114 -3.59 -2.92 -2.54
CA HIS A 114 -3.63 -2.94 -4.01
C HIS A 114 -4.17 -1.64 -4.59
#